data_AF-A0A943B399-F1
#
_entry.id   AF-A0A943B399-F1
#
_cell.length_a   1.000
_cell.length_b   1.000
_cell.length_c   1.000
_cell.angle_alpha   90.00
_cell.angle_beta   90.00
_cell.angle_gamma   90.00
#
_symmetry.space_group_name_H-M   'P 1'
#
loop_
_entity.id
_entity.type
_entity.pdbx_description
1 polymer ?
#
loop_
_entity_poly.entity_id
_entity_poly.type
_entity_poly.pdbx_seq_one_letter_code
_entity_poly.pdbx_strand_id
1 'polypeptide(L)'
;MSGRPSSFCPLDPWIAGLCGLPDARPDPAGVRAWQMDALRRTLRLVMERSPLYRERFATLPAFVREGLRRGLWPRVAEDLTLIPFTDPAELAGEGWRRLLCVSQDKVARMVTLHTSGTTGGRSAVKRLAFSEDDLARTGEFFAVGMGVLARPGDTVLILLPGAERPGGVADLLIRALARLGGGPAQGEPVCRGVA
;
A
#
# COMPACT_ATOMS: atom_id res chain seq x y z
N MET A 1 23.37 1.37 36.54
CA MET A 1 22.23 0.78 35.80
C MET A 1 21.48 1.92 35.12
N SER A 2 21.93 2.36 33.95
CA SER A 2 21.18 3.32 33.13
C SER A 2 20.19 2.54 32.26
N GLY A 3 18.91 2.82 32.45
CA GLY A 3 17.85 2.24 31.62
C GLY A 3 18.12 2.59 30.16
N ARG A 4 18.12 1.57 29.29
CA ARG A 4 18.18 1.78 27.85
C ARG A 4 17.07 2.76 27.46
N PRO A 5 17.36 3.83 26.70
CA PRO A 5 16.29 4.65 26.15
C PRO A 5 15.42 3.74 25.27
N SER A 6 14.11 3.86 25.45
CA SER A 6 13.04 3.24 24.66
C SER A 6 13.46 3.04 23.20
N SER A 7 13.47 1.78 22.73
CA SER A 7 13.80 1.39 21.36
C SER A 7 13.18 2.36 20.35
N PHE A 8 14.02 3.14 19.66
CA PHE A 8 13.59 4.04 18.59
C PHE A 8 13.22 3.17 17.38
N CYS A 9 11.93 3.00 17.13
CA CYS A 9 11.45 2.38 15.90
C CYS A 9 11.35 3.48 14.82
N PRO A 10 12.04 3.37 13.68
CA PRO A 10 11.96 4.35 12.59
C PRO A 10 10.54 4.56 12.04
N LEU A 11 9.64 3.61 12.27
CA LEU A 11 8.22 3.74 11.91
C LEU A 11 7.47 4.70 12.84
N ASP A 12 7.87 4.87 14.10
CA ASP A 12 7.17 5.71 15.08
C ASP A 12 7.03 7.16 14.59
N PRO A 13 8.09 7.89 14.21
CA PRO A 13 7.97 9.27 13.73
C PRO A 13 7.20 9.37 12.40
N TRP A 14 7.28 8.35 11.55
CA TRP A 14 6.54 8.33 10.29
C TRP A 14 5.03 8.15 10.51
N ILE A 15 4.63 7.19 11.36
CA ILE A 15 3.24 6.98 11.76
C ILE A 15 2.70 8.21 12.49
N ALA A 16 3.50 8.81 13.37
CA ALA A 16 3.16 10.05 14.06
C ALA A 16 2.89 11.20 13.07
N GLY A 17 3.74 11.36 12.06
CA GLY A 17 3.54 12.31 10.96
C GLY A 17 2.24 12.06 10.19
N LEU A 18 1.94 10.80 9.83
CA LEU A 18 0.68 10.43 9.17
C LEU A 18 -0.55 10.79 10.03
N CYS A 19 -0.47 10.56 11.34
CA CYS A 19 -1.54 10.85 12.29
C CYS A 19 -1.69 12.35 12.62
N GLY A 20 -0.81 13.22 12.12
CA GLY A 20 -0.79 14.65 12.46
C GLY A 20 -0.28 14.92 13.88
N LEU A 21 0.55 14.04 14.41
CA LEU A 21 1.10 14.08 15.78
C LEU A 21 2.64 14.07 15.78
N PRO A 22 3.33 14.96 15.02
CA PRO A 22 4.76 14.82 14.71
C PRO A 22 5.69 14.77 15.94
N ASP A 23 5.29 15.38 17.06
CA ASP A 23 6.09 15.46 18.28
C ASP A 23 5.70 14.42 19.35
N ALA A 24 4.72 13.56 19.07
CA ALA A 24 4.25 12.53 19.99
C ALA A 24 4.60 11.13 19.48
N ARG A 25 4.85 10.21 20.42
CA ARG A 25 4.84 8.77 20.08
C ARG A 25 3.43 8.41 19.62
N PRO A 26 3.28 7.64 18.52
CA PRO A 26 1.97 7.23 18.07
C PRO A 26 1.34 6.35 19.16
N ASP A 27 0.19 6.78 19.67
CA ASP A 27 -0.59 6.00 20.62
C ASP A 27 -1.68 5.18 19.89
N PRO A 28 -2.13 4.04 20.45
CA PRO A 28 -3.11 3.19 19.79
C PRO A 28 -4.45 3.89 19.48
N ALA A 29 -4.88 4.87 20.27
CA ALA A 29 -6.13 5.60 20.01
C ALA A 29 -5.97 6.59 18.86
N GLY A 30 -4.88 7.35 18.82
CA GLY A 30 -4.54 8.24 17.70
C GLY A 30 -4.43 7.49 16.37
N VAL A 31 -3.71 6.36 16.36
CA VAL A 31 -3.60 5.51 15.16
C VAL A 31 -4.96 4.97 14.71
N ARG A 32 -5.81 4.51 15.64
CA ARG A 32 -7.16 4.04 15.30
C ARG A 32 -8.04 5.13 14.72
N ALA A 33 -7.98 6.35 15.25
CA ALA A 33 -8.73 7.49 14.71
C ALA A 33 -8.30 7.79 13.27
N TRP A 34 -6.99 7.85 13.02
CA TRP A 34 -6.45 8.05 11.68
C TRP A 34 -6.85 6.92 10.71
N GLN A 35 -6.78 5.67 11.15
CA GLN A 35 -7.18 4.51 10.35
C GLN A 35 -8.66 4.58 9.94
N MET A 36 -9.55 4.97 10.85
CA MET A 36 -10.97 5.14 10.55
C MET A 36 -11.21 6.26 9.53
N ASP A 37 -10.48 7.37 9.64
CA ASP A 37 -10.58 8.47 8.67
C ASP A 37 -10.00 8.10 7.31
N ALA A 38 -8.86 7.38 7.27
CA ALA A 38 -8.29 6.83 6.05
C ALA A 38 -9.26 5.86 5.37
N LEU A 39 -9.92 4.99 6.15
CA LEU A 39 -10.91 4.06 5.65
C LEU A 39 -12.14 4.76 5.07
N ARG A 40 -12.68 5.78 5.75
CA ARG A 40 -13.78 6.62 5.23
C ARG A 40 -13.41 7.28 3.91
N ARG A 41 -12.19 7.84 3.80
CA ARG A 41 -11.68 8.43 2.55
C ARG A 41 -11.60 7.39 1.44
N THR A 42 -11.07 6.20 1.72
CA THR A 42 -10.95 5.10 0.75
C THR A 42 -12.31 4.60 0.29
N LEU A 43 -13.26 4.38 1.20
CA LEU A 43 -14.59 3.90 0.87
C LEU A 43 -15.37 4.92 0.03
N ARG A 44 -15.24 6.22 0.33
CA ARG A 44 -15.80 7.29 -0.49
C ARG A 44 -15.15 7.31 -1.89
N LEU A 45 -13.83 7.19 -1.97
CA LEU A 45 -13.10 7.15 -3.24
C LEU A 45 -13.58 5.99 -4.13
N VAL A 46 -13.64 4.76 -3.59
CA VAL A 46 -14.05 3.59 -4.40
C VAL A 46 -15.52 3.67 -4.80
N MET A 47 -16.39 4.21 -3.96
CA MET A 47 -17.79 4.44 -4.28
C MET A 47 -17.95 5.43 -5.45
N GLU A 48 -17.16 6.51 -5.45
CA GLU A 48 -17.21 7.55 -6.48
C GLU A 48 -16.57 7.05 -7.79
N ARG A 49 -15.42 6.38 -7.71
CA ARG A 49 -14.54 6.16 -8.88
C ARG A 49 -14.58 4.74 -9.43
N SER A 50 -14.65 3.70 -8.60
CA SER A 50 -14.59 2.31 -9.05
C SER A 50 -15.96 1.81 -9.52
N PRO A 51 -16.10 1.35 -10.78
CA PRO A 51 -17.33 0.72 -11.25
C PRO A 51 -17.78 -0.46 -10.39
N LEU A 52 -16.86 -1.33 -9.98
CA LEU A 52 -17.14 -2.50 -9.15
C LEU A 52 -17.75 -2.10 -7.80
N TYR A 53 -17.11 -1.16 -7.09
CA TYR A 53 -17.59 -0.74 -5.79
C TYR A 53 -18.85 0.13 -5.87
N ARG A 54 -19.03 0.91 -6.94
CA ARG A 54 -20.25 1.68 -7.16
C ARG A 54 -21.48 0.78 -7.27
N GLU A 55 -21.41 -0.27 -8.08
CA GLU A 55 -22.49 -1.24 -8.24
C GLU A 55 -22.73 -2.02 -6.94
N ARG A 56 -21.64 -2.48 -6.30
CA ARG A 56 -21.73 -3.20 -5.03
C ARG A 56 -22.34 -2.36 -3.92
N PHE A 57 -21.97 -1.10 -3.80
CA PHE A 57 -22.47 -0.23 -2.74
C PHE A 57 -23.90 0.25 -3.02
N ALA A 58 -24.40 0.14 -4.25
CA ALA A 58 -25.79 0.42 -4.57
C ALA A 58 -26.76 -0.53 -3.84
N THR A 59 -26.34 -1.75 -3.52
CA THR A 59 -27.17 -2.75 -2.81
C THR A 59 -27.17 -2.59 -1.29
N LEU A 60 -26.29 -1.75 -0.74
CA LEU A 60 -26.21 -1.51 0.71
C LEU A 60 -27.44 -0.76 1.24
N PRO A 61 -27.78 -0.86 2.53
CA PRO A 61 -28.87 -0.09 3.14
C PRO A 61 -28.74 1.42 2.90
N ALA A 62 -29.87 2.12 2.77
CA ALA A 62 -29.88 3.55 2.42
C ALA A 62 -29.04 4.42 3.38
N PHE A 63 -29.09 4.13 4.69
CA PHE A 63 -28.31 4.85 5.70
C PHE A 63 -26.79 4.64 5.53
N VAL A 64 -26.36 3.45 5.09
CA VAL A 64 -24.94 3.16 4.82
C VAL A 64 -24.50 3.95 3.59
N ARG A 65 -25.27 3.89 2.50
CA ARG A 65 -24.95 4.63 1.26
C ARG A 65 -24.85 6.13 1.50
N GLU A 66 -25.75 6.69 2.32
CA GLU A 66 -25.71 8.10 2.67
C GLU A 66 -24.49 8.45 3.54
N GLY A 67 -24.18 7.61 4.53
CA GLY A 67 -22.98 7.76 5.33
C GLY A 67 -21.68 7.69 4.53
N LEU A 68 -21.60 6.78 3.54
CA LEU A 68 -20.47 6.66 2.61
C LEU A 68 -20.29 7.92 1.76
N ARG A 69 -21.37 8.46 1.19
CA ARG A 69 -21.34 9.73 0.43
C ARG A 69 -20.84 10.90 1.26
N ARG A 70 -21.28 10.98 2.51
CA ARG A 70 -20.87 12.06 3.42
C ARG A 70 -19.48 11.85 4.01
N GLY A 71 -18.83 10.70 3.79
CA GLY A 71 -17.54 10.37 4.40
C GLY A 71 -17.63 10.16 5.92
N LEU A 72 -18.81 9.83 6.45
CA LEU A 72 -19.09 9.65 7.88
C LEU A 72 -19.25 8.18 8.28
N TRP A 73 -19.14 7.27 7.31
CA TRP A 73 -19.30 5.83 7.50
C TRP A 73 -18.04 5.08 7.05
N PRO A 74 -17.55 4.08 7.80
CA PRO A 74 -18.11 3.51 9.02
C PRO A 74 -18.00 4.45 10.24
N ARG A 75 -18.93 4.33 11.19
CA ARG A 75 -18.88 5.09 12.46
C ARG A 75 -17.92 4.42 13.43
N VAL A 76 -17.97 3.10 13.47
CA VAL A 76 -17.15 2.21 14.30
C VAL A 76 -16.66 1.02 13.47
N ALA A 77 -15.68 0.26 13.95
CA ALA A 77 -15.09 -0.84 13.18
C ALA A 77 -16.12 -1.94 12.84
N GLU A 78 -17.08 -2.18 13.73
CA GLU A 78 -18.11 -3.22 13.59
C GLU A 78 -19.06 -2.94 12.41
N ASP A 79 -19.23 -1.67 12.02
CA ASP A 79 -20.02 -1.30 10.84
C ASP A 79 -19.44 -1.95 9.56
N LEU A 80 -18.14 -2.27 9.51
CA LEU A 80 -17.49 -2.89 8.35
C LEU A 80 -18.04 -4.27 7.99
N THR A 81 -18.73 -4.95 8.90
CA THR A 81 -19.44 -6.20 8.63
C THR A 81 -20.50 -6.07 7.54
N LEU A 82 -20.97 -4.84 7.28
CA LEU A 82 -21.91 -4.53 6.19
C LEU A 82 -21.22 -4.29 4.84
N ILE A 83 -19.89 -4.16 4.77
CA ILE A 83 -19.17 -4.05 3.50
C ILE A 83 -18.90 -5.44 2.93
N PRO A 84 -19.34 -5.76 1.70
CA PRO A 84 -19.06 -7.05 1.09
C PRO A 84 -17.58 -7.16 0.71
N PHE A 85 -16.99 -8.32 0.99
CA PHE A 85 -15.62 -8.68 0.59
C PHE A 85 -15.45 -8.73 -0.93
N THR A 86 -14.27 -8.39 -1.43
CA THR A 86 -13.89 -8.59 -2.84
C THR A 86 -13.33 -9.99 -3.05
N ASP A 87 -13.96 -10.76 -3.93
CA ASP A 87 -13.52 -12.10 -4.26
C ASP A 87 -12.39 -12.06 -5.30
N PRO A 88 -11.36 -12.92 -5.17
CA PRO A 88 -10.26 -12.97 -6.14
C PRO A 88 -10.69 -13.21 -7.60
N ALA A 89 -11.84 -13.87 -7.84
CA ALA A 89 -12.40 -14.07 -9.17
C ALA A 89 -12.86 -12.76 -9.82
N GLU A 90 -13.22 -11.74 -9.04
CA GLU A 90 -13.63 -10.43 -9.56
C GLU A 90 -12.45 -9.63 -10.15
N LEU A 91 -11.22 -10.00 -9.82
CA LEU A 91 -10.00 -9.41 -10.38
C LEU A 91 -9.46 -10.19 -11.60
N ALA A 92 -10.01 -11.37 -11.87
CA ALA A 92 -9.53 -12.24 -12.94
C ALA A 92 -9.83 -11.67 -14.34
N GLY A 93 -8.98 -11.97 -15.31
CA GLY A 93 -9.19 -11.57 -16.70
C GLY A 93 -9.20 -10.05 -16.85
N GLU A 94 -10.34 -9.48 -17.26
CA GLU A 94 -10.52 -8.03 -17.42
C GLU A 94 -11.23 -7.35 -16.23
N GLY A 95 -11.46 -8.09 -15.13
CA GLY A 95 -12.09 -7.58 -13.91
C GLY A 95 -11.34 -6.42 -13.26
N TRP A 96 -10.01 -6.37 -13.38
CA TRP A 96 -9.15 -5.29 -12.90
C TRP A 96 -9.60 -3.89 -13.36
N ARG A 97 -10.17 -3.78 -14.57
CA ARG A 97 -10.64 -2.50 -15.13
C ARG A 97 -11.75 -1.89 -14.30
N ARG A 98 -12.58 -2.73 -13.67
CA ARG A 98 -13.72 -2.30 -12.83
C ARG A 98 -13.27 -1.88 -11.43
N LEU A 99 -12.04 -2.23 -11.03
CA LEU A 99 -11.46 -1.85 -9.74
C LEU A 99 -10.74 -0.49 -9.79
N LEU A 100 -10.40 0.01 -10.99
CA LEU A 100 -9.68 1.26 -11.15
C LEU A 100 -10.44 2.44 -10.50
N CYS A 101 -9.69 3.26 -9.76
CA CYS A 101 -10.16 4.53 -9.22
C CYS A 101 -9.58 5.74 -9.96
N VAL A 102 -8.80 5.50 -11.01
CA VAL A 102 -8.19 6.49 -11.91
C VAL A 102 -8.46 6.10 -13.36
N SER A 103 -8.31 7.04 -14.28
CA SER A 103 -8.37 6.75 -15.72
C SER A 103 -7.16 5.93 -16.18
N GLN A 104 -7.29 5.19 -17.29
CA GLN A 104 -6.23 4.27 -17.74
C GLN A 104 -4.94 4.99 -18.17
N ASP A 105 -5.02 6.24 -18.61
CA ASP A 105 -3.86 7.10 -18.89
C ASP A 105 -3.05 7.47 -17.64
N LYS A 106 -3.63 7.33 -16.44
CA LYS A 106 -2.95 7.53 -15.15
C LYS A 106 -2.35 6.26 -14.57
N VAL A 107 -2.45 5.13 -15.27
CA VAL A 107 -1.79 3.89 -14.88
C VAL A 107 -0.31 3.97 -15.28
N ALA A 108 0.57 4.07 -14.29
CA ALA A 108 2.01 4.10 -14.48
C ALA A 108 2.59 2.70 -14.64
N ARG A 109 2.02 1.70 -13.94
CA ARG A 109 2.52 0.33 -13.95
C ARG A 109 1.39 -0.70 -13.89
N MET A 110 1.45 -1.68 -14.77
CA MET A 110 0.54 -2.84 -14.79
C MET A 110 1.27 -4.14 -14.41
N VAL A 111 0.94 -4.72 -13.26
CA VAL A 111 1.52 -6.00 -12.81
C VAL A 111 0.57 -7.14 -13.14
N THR A 112 1.10 -8.16 -13.81
CA THR A 112 0.37 -9.38 -14.15
C THR A 112 0.81 -10.49 -13.19
N LEU A 113 -0.13 -10.96 -12.36
CA LEU A 113 0.09 -12.03 -11.41
C LEU A 113 -0.40 -13.35 -11.99
N HIS A 114 0.56 -14.25 -12.22
CA HIS A 114 0.29 -15.64 -12.53
C HIS A 114 0.15 -16.38 -11.19
N THR A 115 -1.08 -16.49 -10.68
CA THR A 115 -1.31 -17.23 -9.44
C THR A 115 -1.24 -18.74 -9.73
N SER A 116 -0.07 -19.36 -9.55
CA SER A 116 0.04 -20.82 -9.45
C SER A 116 -0.57 -21.24 -8.12
N GLY A 117 -1.88 -21.51 -8.10
CA GLY A 117 -2.54 -22.02 -6.91
C GLY A 117 -2.12 -23.46 -6.64
N THR A 118 -1.65 -23.74 -5.42
CA THR A 118 -1.54 -25.07 -4.81
C THR A 118 -2.91 -25.75 -4.60
N THR A 119 -4.01 -25.07 -4.93
CA THR A 119 -5.33 -25.66 -5.15
C THR A 119 -5.58 -25.68 -6.66
N GLY A 120 -5.60 -26.88 -7.25
CA GLY A 120 -5.51 -27.18 -8.69
C GLY A 120 -6.69 -26.73 -9.57
N GLY A 121 -7.04 -25.45 -9.54
CA GLY A 121 -7.83 -24.80 -10.59
C GLY A 121 -6.91 -23.98 -11.48
N ARG A 122 -7.13 -24.01 -12.80
CA ARG A 122 -6.50 -23.08 -13.76
C ARG A 122 -6.88 -21.65 -13.37
N SER A 123 -6.10 -21.02 -12.50
CA SER A 123 -6.44 -19.70 -11.97
C SER A 123 -6.20 -18.67 -13.06
N ALA A 124 -7.27 -18.00 -13.50
CA ALA A 124 -7.18 -16.92 -14.46
C ALA A 124 -6.23 -15.83 -13.94
N VAL A 125 -5.42 -15.32 -14.86
CA VAL A 125 -4.42 -14.27 -14.58
C VAL A 125 -5.09 -13.06 -13.95
N LYS A 126 -4.48 -12.52 -12.89
CA LYS A 126 -4.95 -11.30 -12.21
C LYS A 126 -4.04 -10.14 -12.59
N ARG A 127 -4.60 -8.99 -12.93
CA ARG A 127 -3.82 -7.79 -13.25
C ARG A 127 -4.07 -6.71 -12.20
N LEU A 128 -3.03 -6.00 -11.80
CA LEU A 128 -3.07 -4.88 -10.86
C LEU A 128 -2.44 -3.65 -11.49
N ALA A 129 -3.16 -2.54 -11.45
CA ALA A 129 -2.69 -1.25 -11.94
C ALA A 129 -2.28 -0.34 -10.78
N PHE A 130 -1.16 0.34 -10.95
CA PHE A 130 -0.62 1.31 -10.02
C PHE A 130 -0.43 2.65 -10.73
N SER A 131 -0.89 3.73 -10.09
CA SER A 131 -0.56 5.10 -10.50
C SER A 131 0.83 5.51 -10.00
N GLU A 132 1.36 6.64 -10.49
CA GLU A 132 2.61 7.21 -9.97
C GLU A 132 2.53 7.47 -8.46
N ASP A 133 1.39 7.96 -7.96
CA ASP A 133 1.19 8.21 -6.53
C ASP A 133 1.21 6.91 -5.71
N ASP A 134 0.71 5.80 -6.27
CA ASP A 134 0.74 4.50 -5.60
C ASP A 134 2.18 3.96 -5.52
N LEU A 135 2.96 4.12 -6.60
CA LEU A 135 4.37 3.75 -6.63
C LEU A 135 5.20 4.61 -5.67
N ALA A 136 4.92 5.92 -5.61
CA ALA A 136 5.59 6.84 -4.70
C ALA A 136 5.31 6.49 -3.23
N ARG A 137 4.03 6.25 -2.87
CA ARG A 137 3.63 5.79 -1.52
C ARG A 137 4.27 4.46 -1.15
N THR A 138 4.35 3.53 -2.09
CA THR A 138 5.02 2.23 -1.87
C THR A 138 6.52 2.42 -1.61
N GLY A 139 7.18 3.27 -2.39
CA GLY A 139 8.59 3.59 -2.20
C GLY A 139 8.88 4.30 -0.88
N GLU A 140 8.01 5.20 -0.43
CA GLU A 140 8.10 5.84 0.88
C GLU A 140 7.98 4.81 2.02
N PHE A 141 6.98 3.93 1.94
CA PHE A 141 6.82 2.84 2.90
C PHE A 141 8.05 1.93 2.96
N PHE A 142 8.62 1.56 1.79
CA PHE A 142 9.88 0.80 1.76
C PHE A 142 11.04 1.56 2.38
N ALA A 143 11.16 2.87 2.15
CA ALA A 143 12.26 3.65 2.71
C ALA A 143 12.19 3.65 4.24
N VAL A 144 11.03 3.95 4.82
CA VAL A 144 10.85 3.97 6.28
C VAL A 144 10.97 2.56 6.86
N GLY A 145 10.32 1.57 6.23
CA GLY A 145 10.32 0.18 6.68
C GLY A 145 11.72 -0.44 6.67
N MET A 146 12.53 -0.17 5.64
CA MET A 146 13.91 -0.67 5.59
C MET A 146 14.81 -0.05 6.66
N GLY A 147 14.48 1.14 7.17
CA GLY A 147 15.19 1.72 8.32
C GLY A 147 15.12 0.85 9.59
N VAL A 148 14.13 -0.05 9.70
CA VAL A 148 14.05 -1.03 10.79
C VAL A 148 15.15 -2.11 10.67
N LEU A 149 15.59 -2.42 9.45
CA LEU A 149 16.48 -3.54 9.14
C LEU A 149 17.91 -3.11 8.79
N ALA A 150 18.07 -1.92 8.22
CA ALA A 150 19.33 -1.42 7.70
C ALA A 150 19.55 0.04 8.11
N ARG A 151 20.81 0.43 8.22
CA ARG A 151 21.26 1.78 8.57
C ARG A 151 22.00 2.43 7.38
N PRO A 152 22.15 3.75 7.39
CA PRO A 152 23.02 4.44 6.44
C PRO A 152 24.43 3.82 6.47
N GLY A 153 24.93 3.38 5.32
CA GLY A 153 26.24 2.73 5.18
C GLY A 153 26.20 1.21 5.11
N ASP A 154 25.08 0.56 5.43
CA ASP A 154 24.94 -0.89 5.28
C ASP A 154 24.81 -1.29 3.81
N THR A 155 25.42 -2.43 3.45
CA THR A 155 25.23 -3.04 2.13
C THR A 155 24.07 -4.05 2.20
N VAL A 156 23.00 -3.77 1.45
CA VAL A 156 21.82 -4.65 1.37
C VAL A 156 21.80 -5.36 0.01
N LEU A 157 21.79 -6.69 0.02
CA LEU A 157 21.67 -7.50 -1.19
C LEU A 157 20.18 -7.82 -1.47
N ILE A 158 19.67 -7.34 -2.61
CA ILE A 158 18.30 -7.61 -3.05
C ILE A 158 18.29 -8.75 -4.08
N LEU A 159 17.81 -9.91 -3.65
CA LEU A 159 17.68 -11.13 -4.48
C LEU A 159 16.23 -11.32 -4.97
N LEU A 160 15.60 -10.22 -5.39
CA LEU A 160 14.27 -10.24 -5.99
C LEU A 160 14.38 -10.16 -7.52
N PRO A 161 13.62 -10.96 -8.29
CA PRO A 161 13.66 -10.89 -9.74
C PRO A 161 13.05 -9.58 -10.26
N GLY A 162 13.45 -9.17 -11.46
CA GLY A 162 12.83 -8.03 -12.13
C GLY A 162 13.34 -6.66 -11.68
N ALA A 163 14.59 -6.57 -11.16
CA ALA A 163 15.23 -5.30 -10.82
C ALA A 163 15.35 -4.36 -12.02
N GLU A 164 15.43 -4.92 -13.23
CA GLU A 164 15.46 -4.19 -14.49
C GLU A 164 14.11 -3.58 -14.90
N ARG A 165 13.02 -3.86 -14.17
CA ARG A 165 11.66 -3.44 -14.53
C ARG A 165 11.27 -2.20 -13.73
N PRO A 166 11.16 -1.01 -14.37
CA PRO A 166 10.73 0.20 -13.70
C PRO A 166 9.37 0.02 -13.00
N GLY A 167 9.25 0.53 -11.78
CA GLY A 167 8.07 0.39 -10.92
C GLY A 167 7.82 -1.02 -10.40
N GLY A 168 8.77 -1.95 -10.62
CA GLY A 168 8.76 -3.27 -9.99
C GLY A 168 9.16 -3.21 -8.50
N VAL A 169 8.86 -4.27 -7.75
CA VAL A 169 9.16 -4.33 -6.31
C VAL A 169 10.65 -4.17 -6.03
N ALA A 170 11.51 -4.88 -6.78
CA ALA A 170 12.97 -4.79 -6.63
C ALA A 170 13.47 -3.38 -6.93
N ASP A 171 13.05 -2.77 -8.04
CA ASP A 171 13.39 -1.40 -8.43
C ASP A 171 12.92 -0.36 -7.37
N LEU A 172 11.68 -0.46 -6.88
CA LEU A 172 11.17 0.41 -5.81
C LEU A 172 11.98 0.28 -4.53
N LEU A 173 12.36 -0.94 -4.14
CA LEU A 173 13.16 -1.20 -2.94
C LEU A 173 14.59 -0.66 -3.07
N ILE A 174 15.24 -0.85 -4.23
CA ILE A 174 16.56 -0.27 -4.53
C ILE A 174 16.50 1.25 -4.39
N ARG A 175 15.54 1.91 -5.03
CA ARG A 175 15.37 3.37 -4.95
C ARG A 175 15.06 3.86 -3.54
N ALA A 176 14.30 3.10 -2.77
CA ALA A 176 13.97 3.43 -1.39
C ALA A 176 15.21 3.39 -0.48
N LEU A 177 16.04 2.35 -0.60
CA LEU A 177 17.29 2.21 0.17
C LEU A 177 18.32 3.29 -0.17
N ALA A 178 18.39 3.71 -1.43
CA ALA A 178 19.25 4.82 -1.85
C ALA A 178 18.93 6.14 -1.16
N ARG A 179 17.72 6.29 -0.57
CA ARG A 179 17.33 7.48 0.21
C ARG A 179 17.72 7.39 1.69
N LEU A 180 17.99 6.19 2.21
CA LEU A 180 18.42 6.00 3.60
C LEU A 180 19.90 6.33 3.80
N GLY A 181 20.75 6.12 2.79
CA GLY A 181 22.15 6.54 2.79
C GLY A 181 22.32 7.82 2.01
N GLY A 182 22.67 8.94 2.66
CA GLY A 182 22.93 10.20 1.97
C GLY A 182 23.94 10.07 0.83
N GLY A 183 23.47 10.21 -0.41
CA GLY A 183 24.26 10.51 -1.60
C GLY A 183 24.86 9.30 -2.36
N PRO A 184 25.05 9.44 -3.69
CA PRO A 184 25.66 8.43 -4.54
C PRO A 184 27.17 8.43 -4.32
N ALA A 185 27.63 7.73 -3.28
CA ALA A 185 29.01 7.29 -3.27
C ALA A 185 29.12 6.19 -4.33
N GLN A 186 29.97 6.43 -5.33
CA GLN A 186 30.49 5.43 -6.26
C GLN A 186 31.27 4.35 -5.49
N GLY A 187 30.55 3.50 -4.77
CA GLY A 187 30.73 2.07 -4.91
C GLY A 187 29.45 1.62 -5.57
N GLU A 188 29.52 0.99 -6.74
CA GLU A 188 28.38 0.18 -7.17
C GLU A 188 27.91 -0.60 -5.93
N PRO A 189 26.63 -0.50 -5.50
CA PRO A 189 26.10 -1.65 -4.82
C PRO A 189 26.36 -2.77 -5.82
N VAL A 190 27.17 -3.76 -5.43
CA VAL A 190 27.29 -4.99 -6.22
C VAL A 190 25.94 -5.70 -6.04
N CYS A 191 24.91 -5.12 -6.65
CA CYS A 191 23.68 -5.76 -7.05
C CYS A 191 24.09 -6.66 -8.20
N ARG A 192 24.79 -7.75 -7.88
CA ARG A 192 24.76 -8.92 -8.74
C ARG A 192 23.34 -9.47 -8.64
N GLY A 193 22.45 -8.94 -9.48
CA GLY A 193 21.32 -9.71 -9.92
C GLY A 193 21.89 -10.95 -10.56
N VAL A 194 21.80 -12.08 -9.88
CA VAL A 194 21.95 -13.37 -10.55
C VAL A 194 20.65 -13.51 -11.35
N ALA A 195 20.71 -13.18 -12.64
CA ALA A 195 19.70 -13.59 -13.59
C ALA A 195 19.79 -15.11 -13.78
#